data_AF-A0A954QM54-F1
#
_entry.id   AF-A0A954QM54-F1
#
_cell.length_a   1.000
_cell.length_b   1.000
_cell.length_c   1.000
_cell.angle_alpha   90.00
_cell.angle_beta   90.00
_cell.angle_gamma   90.00
#
_symmetry.space_group_name_H-M   'P 1'
#
loop_
_entity.id
_entity.type
_entity.pdbx_description
1 polymer ?
#
loop_
_entity_poly.entity_id
_entity_poly.type
_entity_poly.pdbx_seq_one_letter_code
_entity_poly.pdbx_strand_id
1 'polypeptide(L)'
;MTSDAEFDKPDAGTGDRRQRIEDLIDRIKESADKLAADGSSRGDLKLLSRALRELRYGFKVFSPYRHRRKVTIFGSARTAPDAPAYAQAVALGKAMADADWLVVTGAA
;
A
#
# COMPACT_ATOMS: atom_id res chain seq x y z
N MET A 1 28.73 -6.44 0.06
CA MET A 1 28.18 -6.52 -1.30
C MET A 1 27.65 -7.94 -1.47
N THR A 2 26.48 -8.24 -0.89
CA THR A 2 25.69 -9.49 -1.01
C THR A 2 24.54 -9.42 0.01
N SER A 3 23.31 -9.12 -0.43
CA SER A 3 22.05 -9.65 0.17
C SER A 3 20.74 -9.13 -0.47
N ASP A 4 20.75 -8.47 -1.64
CA ASP A 4 19.50 -7.97 -2.26
C ASP A 4 18.80 -9.01 -3.15
N ALA A 5 19.24 -10.27 -3.13
CA ALA A 5 18.82 -11.30 -4.10
C ALA A 5 17.78 -12.32 -3.57
N GLU A 6 17.17 -12.10 -2.40
CA GLU A 6 16.23 -13.07 -1.81
C GLU A 6 14.74 -12.76 -2.06
N PHE A 7 14.42 -11.57 -2.59
CA PHE A 7 13.03 -11.12 -2.76
C PHE A 7 12.34 -11.60 -4.05
N ASP A 8 13.06 -12.22 -5.00
CA ASP A 8 12.54 -12.49 -6.35
C ASP A 8 12.92 -13.88 -6.91
N LYS A 9 12.67 -14.95 -6.15
CA LYS A 9 12.64 -16.31 -6.74
C LYS A 9 11.19 -16.73 -7.02
N PRO A 10 10.87 -17.14 -8.26
CA PRO A 10 9.57 -17.74 -8.56
C PRO A 10 9.52 -19.13 -7.94
N ASP A 11 8.65 -19.31 -6.94
CA ASP A 11 8.53 -20.55 -6.19
C ASP A 11 7.71 -21.58 -6.99
N ALA A 12 8.44 -22.46 -7.68
CA ALA A 12 7.91 -23.60 -8.39
C ALA A 12 7.31 -24.63 -7.42
N GLY A 13 6.08 -25.06 -7.68
CA GLY A 13 5.48 -26.23 -7.04
C GLY A 13 4.19 -25.92 -6.30
N THR A 14 3.13 -26.63 -6.70
CA THR A 14 1.74 -26.63 -6.23
C THR A 14 1.58 -27.04 -4.75
N GLY A 15 2.41 -26.52 -3.84
CA GLY A 15 2.17 -26.55 -2.40
C GLY A 15 1.01 -25.62 -2.07
N ASP A 16 0.08 -26.12 -1.25
CA ASP A 16 -1.20 -25.50 -0.91
C ASP A 16 -1.05 -23.99 -0.70
N ARG A 17 -1.80 -23.19 -1.45
CA ARG A 17 -1.83 -21.72 -1.32
C ARG A 17 -1.99 -21.28 0.14
N ARG A 18 -2.70 -22.08 0.93
CA ARG A 18 -2.86 -21.89 2.36
C ARG A 18 -1.53 -21.96 3.11
N GLN A 19 -0.72 -22.99 2.85
CA GLN A 19 0.60 -23.18 3.45
C GLN A 19 1.54 -22.01 3.13
N ARG A 20 1.54 -21.53 1.88
CA ARG A 20 2.31 -20.33 1.49
C ARG A 20 1.88 -19.05 2.23
N ILE A 21 0.59 -18.90 2.53
CA ILE A 21 0.09 -17.76 3.32
C ILE A 21 0.50 -17.91 4.79
N GLU A 22 0.39 -19.11 5.34
CA GLU A 22 0.81 -19.41 6.71
C GLU A 22 2.30 -19.06 6.93
N ASP A 23 3.17 -19.45 6.00
CA ASP A 23 4.61 -19.11 6.03
C ASP A 23 4.87 -17.60 6.07
N LEU A 24 4.12 -16.82 5.28
CA LEU A 24 4.25 -15.35 5.27
C LEU A 24 3.76 -14.72 6.58
N ILE A 25 2.69 -15.25 7.15
CA ILE A 25 2.17 -14.79 8.44
C ILE A 25 3.19 -15.06 9.55
N ASP A 26 3.83 -16.22 9.54
CA ASP A 26 4.81 -16.58 10.55
C ASP A 26 6.10 -15.74 10.42
N ARG A 27 6.56 -15.44 9.20
CA ARG A 27 7.66 -14.47 8.99
C ARG A 27 7.34 -13.08 9.52
N ILE A 28 6.09 -12.61 9.39
CA ILE A 28 5.67 -11.32 9.94
C ILE A 28 5.72 -11.33 11.47
N LYS A 29 5.24 -12.40 12.11
CA LYS A 29 5.31 -12.54 13.58
C LYS A 29 6.75 -12.58 14.07
N GLU A 30 7.59 -13.41 13.45
CA GLU A 30 9.00 -13.52 13.80
C GLU A 30 9.73 -12.17 13.67
N SER A 31 9.46 -11.42 12.60
CA SER A 31 10.00 -10.08 12.42
C SER A 31 9.55 -9.13 13.54
N ALA A 32 8.29 -9.21 13.96
CA ALA A 32 7.78 -8.41 15.08
C ALA A 32 8.43 -8.78 16.42
N ASP A 33 8.68 -10.07 16.68
CA ASP A 33 9.34 -10.54 17.90
C ASP A 33 10.80 -10.10 17.96
N LYS A 34 11.52 -10.13 16.82
CA LYS A 34 12.91 -9.68 16.71
C LYS A 34 13.10 -8.19 17.03
N LEU A 35 12.10 -7.34 16.77
CA LEU A 35 12.18 -5.91 17.13
C LEU A 35 12.46 -5.68 18.62
N ALA A 36 11.95 -6.56 19.49
CA ALA A 36 12.22 -6.51 20.92
C ALA A 36 13.67 -6.93 21.25
N ALA A 37 14.19 -7.95 20.54
CA ALA A 37 15.57 -8.41 20.69
C ALA A 37 16.60 -7.40 20.16
N ASP A 38 16.24 -6.65 19.11
CA ASP A 38 17.09 -5.64 18.47
C ASP A 38 17.19 -4.33 19.28
N GLY A 39 16.47 -4.22 20.40
CA GLY A 39 16.48 -3.02 21.24
C GLY A 39 15.76 -1.82 20.61
N SER A 40 14.77 -2.06 19.74
CA SER A 40 14.02 -1.00 19.07
C SER A 40 13.39 -0.04 20.07
N SER A 41 13.42 1.26 19.76
CA SER A 41 12.83 2.26 20.66
C SER A 41 11.31 2.12 20.71
N ARG A 42 10.71 2.55 21.83
CA ARG A 42 9.24 2.62 21.95
C ARG A 42 8.60 3.49 20.87
N GLY A 43 9.33 4.48 20.34
CA GLY A 43 8.88 5.32 19.23
C GLY A 43 8.73 4.53 17.94
N ASP A 44 9.76 3.76 17.59
CA ASP A 44 9.77 2.92 16.39
C ASP A 44 8.67 1.84 16.46
N LEU A 45 8.50 1.21 17.62
CA LEU A 45 7.43 0.24 17.85
C LEU A 45 6.03 0.82 17.66
N LYS A 46 5.80 2.08 18.10
CA LYS A 46 4.54 2.78 17.86
C LYS A 46 4.30 3.03 16.36
N LEU A 47 5.35 3.43 15.64
CA LEU A 47 5.26 3.71 14.21
C LEU A 47 4.94 2.43 13.43
N LEU A 48 5.65 1.34 13.70
CA LEU A 48 5.43 0.03 13.06
C LEU A 48 4.05 -0.54 13.39
N SER A 49 3.63 -0.48 14.67
CA SER A 49 2.29 -0.91 15.10
C SER A 49 1.19 -0.15 14.35
N ARG A 50 1.35 1.17 14.21
CA ARG A 50 0.41 2.00 13.46
C ARG A 50 0.40 1.66 11.97
N ALA A 51 1.58 1.55 11.35
CA ALA A 51 1.72 1.23 9.93
C ALA A 51 1.07 -0.13 9.59
N LEU A 52 1.34 -1.19 10.37
CA LEU A 52 0.71 -2.50 10.16
C LEU A 52 -0.81 -2.45 10.27
N ARG A 53 -1.35 -1.70 11.24
CA ARG A 53 -2.80 -1.54 11.40
C ARG A 53 -3.42 -0.79 10.23
N GLU A 54 -2.77 0.27 9.75
CA GLU A 54 -3.23 1.07 8.61
C GLU A 54 -3.17 0.27 7.30
N LEU A 55 -2.09 -0.48 7.05
CA LEU A 55 -1.97 -1.39 5.90
C LEU A 55 -3.05 -2.48 5.91
N ARG A 56 -3.25 -3.15 7.06
CA ARG A 56 -4.30 -4.17 7.22
C ARG A 56 -5.69 -3.59 6.91
N TYR A 57 -5.96 -2.39 7.38
CA TYR A 57 -7.22 -1.70 7.11
C TYR A 57 -7.34 -1.34 5.62
N GLY A 58 -6.29 -0.77 5.01
CA GLY A 58 -6.24 -0.45 3.59
C GLY A 58 -6.51 -1.67 2.72
N PHE A 59 -5.86 -2.81 2.99
CA PHE A 59 -6.11 -4.05 2.27
C PHE A 59 -7.57 -4.51 2.38
N LYS A 60 -8.19 -4.38 3.56
CA LYS A 60 -9.61 -4.70 3.75
C LYS A 60 -10.51 -3.79 2.90
N VAL A 61 -10.30 -2.47 2.98
CA VAL A 61 -11.10 -1.47 2.26
C VAL A 61 -10.98 -1.66 0.74
N PHE A 62 -9.78 -1.93 0.24
CA PHE A 62 -9.53 -2.04 -1.19
C PHE A 62 -9.70 -3.45 -1.77
N SER A 63 -9.92 -4.48 -0.93
CA SER A 63 -10.12 -5.86 -1.38
C SER A 63 -11.24 -6.03 -2.43
N PRO A 64 -12.43 -5.42 -2.27
CA PRO A 64 -13.51 -5.53 -3.27
C PRO A 64 -13.17 -4.89 -4.62
N TYR A 65 -12.18 -4.00 -4.66
CA TYR A 65 -11.83 -3.22 -5.84
C TYR A 65 -10.58 -3.73 -6.56
N ARG A 66 -10.02 -4.89 -6.21
CA ARG A 66 -8.76 -5.41 -6.78
C ARG A 66 -8.75 -5.47 -8.31
N HIS A 67 -9.90 -5.78 -8.91
CA HIS A 67 -10.04 -5.91 -10.37
C HIS A 67 -10.42 -4.60 -11.10
N ARG A 68 -10.67 -3.51 -10.36
CA ARG A 68 -10.96 -2.20 -10.96
C ARG A 68 -9.68 -1.41 -11.16
N ARG A 69 -9.52 -0.81 -12.34
CA ARG A 69 -8.39 0.07 -12.67
C ARG A 69 -8.44 1.33 -11.80
N LYS A 70 -7.28 1.81 -11.37
CA LYS A 70 -7.15 2.95 -10.43
C LYS A 70 -6.13 3.92 -10.97
N VAL A 71 -6.43 5.21 -10.89
CA VAL A 71 -5.48 6.29 -11.13
C VAL A 71 -5.32 7.09 -9.85
N THR A 72 -4.09 7.37 -9.46
CA THR A 72 -3.80 8.25 -8.32
C THR A 72 -3.36 9.60 -8.86
N ILE A 73 -4.07 10.66 -8.48
CA ILE A 73 -3.78 12.04 -8.90
C ILE A 73 -3.17 12.79 -7.72
N PHE A 74 -1.98 13.36 -7.94
CA PHE A 74 -1.30 14.21 -6.97
C PHE A 74 -1.29 15.67 -7.45
N GLY A 75 -1.40 16.60 -6.51
CA GLY A 75 -1.36 18.03 -6.75
C GLY A 75 -1.16 18.80 -5.45
N SER A 76 -0.81 20.08 -5.55
CA SER A 76 -0.70 20.95 -4.39
C SER A 76 -2.07 21.16 -3.75
N ALA A 77 -2.18 20.90 -2.44
CA ALA A 77 -3.36 21.21 -1.64
C ALA A 77 -3.67 22.72 -1.57
N ARG A 78 -2.71 23.56 -1.98
CA ARG A 78 -2.80 25.03 -1.92
C ARG A 78 -3.21 25.65 -3.26
N THR A 79 -3.44 24.85 -4.30
CA THR A 79 -3.86 25.36 -5.61
C THR A 79 -5.27 25.93 -5.51
N ALA A 80 -5.43 27.21 -5.86
CA ALA A 80 -6.73 27.86 -5.84
C ALA A 80 -7.67 27.30 -6.92
N PRO A 81 -9.01 27.29 -6.71
CA PRO A 81 -9.96 26.72 -7.68
C PRO A 81 -9.98 27.39 -9.05
N ASP A 82 -9.60 28.66 -9.14
CA ASP A 82 -9.51 29.45 -10.37
C ASP A 82 -8.18 29.24 -11.13
N ALA A 83 -7.21 28.57 -10.50
CA ALA A 83 -5.94 28.29 -11.14
C ALA A 83 -6.12 27.29 -12.30
N PRO A 84 -5.44 27.48 -13.44
CA PRO A 84 -5.54 26.56 -14.58
C PRO A 84 -5.23 25.09 -14.24
N ALA A 85 -4.29 24.85 -13.33
CA ALA A 85 -3.93 23.50 -12.87
C ALA A 85 -5.08 22.81 -12.12
N TYR A 86 -5.92 23.55 -11.39
CA TYR A 86 -7.11 23.00 -10.72
C TYR A 86 -8.12 22.52 -11.76
N ALA A 87 -8.43 23.34 -12.75
CA ALA A 87 -9.34 22.99 -13.84
C ALA A 87 -8.85 21.76 -14.63
N GLN A 88 -7.55 21.66 -14.88
CA GLN A 88 -6.93 20.49 -15.51
C GLN A 88 -7.10 19.22 -14.67
N ALA A 89 -6.87 19.30 -13.36
CA ALA A 89 -7.04 18.15 -12.46
C ALA A 89 -8.50 17.67 -12.41
N VAL A 90 -9.47 18.58 -12.40
CA VAL A 90 -10.90 18.26 -12.48
C VAL A 90 -11.23 17.57 -13.80
N ALA A 91 -10.77 18.12 -14.93
CA ALA A 91 -11.00 17.54 -16.25
C ALA A 91 -10.39 16.14 -16.39
N LEU A 92 -9.16 15.94 -15.90
CA LEU A 92 -8.50 14.64 -15.88
C LEU A 92 -9.28 13.64 -15.02
N GLY A 93 -9.66 14.02 -13.80
CA GLY A 93 -10.43 13.15 -12.90
C GLY A 93 -11.76 12.70 -13.54
N LYS A 94 -12.49 13.63 -14.16
CA LYS A 94 -13.72 13.34 -14.89
C LYS A 94 -13.48 12.36 -16.04
N ALA A 95 -12.50 12.63 -16.90
CA ALA A 95 -12.19 11.76 -18.04
C ALA A 95 -11.82 10.33 -17.62
N MET A 96 -11.07 10.19 -16.52
CA MET A 96 -10.70 8.87 -15.99
C MET A 96 -11.92 8.13 -15.40
N ALA A 97 -12.79 8.83 -14.68
CA ALA A 97 -14.04 8.25 -14.17
C ALA A 97 -14.97 7.80 -15.31
N ASP A 98 -15.10 8.61 -16.36
CA ASP A 98 -15.87 8.28 -17.57
C ASP A 98 -15.29 7.06 -18.30
N ALA A 99 -14.00 6.77 -18.14
CA ALA A 99 -13.32 5.58 -18.65
C ALA A 99 -13.38 4.35 -17.70
N ASP A 100 -14.22 4.38 -16.67
CA ASP A 100 -14.36 3.36 -15.61
C ASP A 100 -13.07 3.09 -14.81
N TRP A 101 -12.30 4.16 -14.57
CA TRP A 101 -11.22 4.13 -13.57
C TRP A 101 -11.70 4.70 -12.24
N LEU A 102 -11.26 4.08 -11.15
CA LEU A 102 -11.37 4.70 -9.83
C LEU A 102 -10.31 5.79 -9.69
N VAL A 103 -10.75 7.00 -9.38
CA VAL A 103 -9.86 8.13 -9.10
C VAL A 103 -9.56 8.17 -7.60
N VAL A 104 -8.28 8.10 -7.25
CA VAL A 104 -7.77 8.16 -5.88
C VAL A 104 -6.95 9.43 -5.71
N THR A 105 -7.14 10.15 -4.61
CA THR A 105 -6.41 11.39 -4.29
C THR A 105 -5.88 11.34 -2.85
N GLY A 106 -5.05 12.33 -2.50
CA GLY A 106 -4.52 12.49 -1.14
C GLY A 106 -5.51 13.07 -0.12
N ALA A 107 -6.76 13.38 -0.51
CA ALA A 107 -7.81 13.94 0.35
C ALA A 107 -7.36 15.16 1.19
N ALA A 108 -6.72 16.13 0.54
CA ALA A 108 -6.23 17.37 1.14
C ALA A 108 -7.20 18.54 0.91
#